data_AF-A0A2B7GTD1-F1
#
_entry.id   AF-A0A2B7GTD1-F1
#
_cell.length_a   1.000
_cell.length_b   1.000
_cell.length_c   1.000
_cell.angle_alpha   90.00
_cell.angle_beta   90.00
_cell.angle_gamma   90.00
#
_symmetry.space_group_name_H-M   'P 1'
#
loop_
_entity.id
_entity.type
_entity.pdbx_description
1 polymer ?
#
loop_
_entity_poly.entity_id
_entity_poly.type
_entity_poly.pdbx_seq_one_letter_code
_entity_poly.pdbx_strand_id
1 'polypeptide(L)'
;MTLERVWKGLLVLAVVAAAGIVLVQAGLVSVPWGPDEGEVRILDDGSDDDPSADADPESGNGTAADGEETNGSDGSTNDSDGDADREPKAVVDVEVADDSNERYTGLSDHESLEPGNGMLFIHNQEQELTYVMREMDFDIDIIFINADREITTIHHARAPGPDEDGNDLEYSGRGKWVLEVPRGYANETGIEVGDEVEIDLESNQTTITSAGSGSLERVAATVDREPTMPTAVDAHRISARR
;
A
#
# COMPACT_ATOMS: atom_id res chain seq x y z
N MET A 1 34.58 -44.11 1.23
CA MET A 1 33.16 -44.21 1.63
C MET A 1 32.56 -42.90 2.17
N THR A 2 33.34 -41.89 2.54
CA THR A 2 32.81 -40.58 2.99
C THR A 2 32.42 -39.64 1.83
N LEU A 3 33.16 -39.67 0.72
CA LEU A 3 32.97 -38.71 -0.40
C LEU A 3 31.65 -38.91 -1.19
N GLU A 4 31.19 -40.14 -1.36
CA GLU A 4 29.91 -40.44 -2.04
C GLU A 4 28.67 -40.03 -1.24
N ARG A 5 28.79 -39.94 0.10
CA ARG A 5 27.70 -39.47 0.97
C ARG A 5 27.57 -37.95 0.93
N VAL A 6 28.70 -37.26 0.82
CA VAL A 6 28.73 -35.79 0.73
C VAL A 6 28.11 -35.30 -0.57
N TRP A 7 28.46 -35.93 -1.71
CA TRP A 7 27.91 -35.51 -3.00
C TRP A 7 26.42 -35.85 -3.17
N LYS A 8 25.98 -37.00 -2.64
CA LYS A 8 24.54 -37.34 -2.58
C LYS A 8 23.75 -36.40 -1.68
N GLY A 9 24.32 -35.97 -0.55
CA GLY A 9 23.70 -34.97 0.32
C GLY A 9 23.54 -33.61 -0.37
N LEU A 10 24.55 -33.18 -1.11
CA LEU A 10 24.53 -31.92 -1.87
C LEU A 10 23.52 -31.97 -3.03
N LEU A 11 23.38 -33.12 -3.69
CA LEU A 11 22.40 -33.33 -4.76
C LEU A 11 20.95 -33.31 -4.23
N VAL A 12 20.69 -33.95 -3.08
CA VAL A 12 19.37 -33.87 -2.43
C VAL A 12 19.05 -32.42 -2.03
N LEU A 13 20.01 -31.70 -1.48
CA LEU A 13 19.82 -30.30 -1.08
C LEU A 13 19.59 -29.39 -2.29
N ALA A 14 20.29 -29.61 -3.41
CA ALA A 14 20.07 -28.90 -4.67
C ALA A 14 18.69 -29.17 -5.27
N VAL A 15 18.19 -30.41 -5.20
CA VAL A 15 16.84 -30.77 -5.66
C VAL A 15 15.77 -30.13 -4.77
N VAL A 16 15.96 -30.11 -3.45
CA VAL A 16 15.03 -29.43 -2.53
C VAL A 16 15.03 -27.92 -2.76
N ALA A 17 16.19 -27.30 -2.98
CA ALA A 17 16.30 -25.88 -3.32
C ALA A 17 15.62 -25.55 -4.65
N ALA A 18 15.87 -26.35 -5.70
CA ALA A 18 15.23 -26.17 -7.00
C ALA A 18 13.72 -26.39 -6.95
N ALA A 19 13.25 -27.40 -6.20
CA ALA A 19 11.82 -27.62 -6.00
C ALA A 19 11.17 -26.46 -5.23
N GLY A 20 11.86 -25.92 -4.21
CA GLY A 20 11.42 -24.72 -3.50
C GLY A 20 11.27 -23.52 -4.42
N ILE A 21 12.29 -23.23 -5.25
CA ILE A 21 12.26 -22.13 -6.22
C ILE A 21 11.13 -22.32 -7.23
N VAL A 22 10.92 -23.52 -7.76
CA VAL A 22 9.84 -23.81 -8.71
C VAL A 22 8.47 -23.62 -8.07
N LEU A 23 8.31 -23.97 -6.79
CA LEU A 23 7.05 -23.76 -6.07
C LEU A 23 6.77 -22.27 -5.81
N VAL A 24 7.81 -21.48 -5.52
CA VAL A 24 7.69 -20.01 -5.37
C VAL A 24 7.33 -19.38 -6.72
N GLN A 25 8.05 -19.71 -7.79
CA GLN A 25 7.78 -19.20 -9.15
C GLN A 25 6.42 -19.64 -9.70
N ALA A 26 5.86 -20.74 -9.20
CA ALA A 26 4.53 -21.22 -9.55
C ALA A 26 3.42 -20.70 -8.62
N GLY A 27 3.72 -19.84 -7.65
CA GLY A 27 2.74 -19.31 -6.68
C GLY A 27 2.17 -20.36 -5.72
N LEU A 28 2.81 -21.52 -5.59
CA LEU A 28 2.34 -22.62 -4.73
C LEU A 28 2.84 -22.50 -3.28
N VAL A 29 3.87 -21.70 -3.03
CA VAL A 29 4.42 -21.41 -1.70
C VAL A 29 4.81 -19.93 -1.64
N SER A 30 4.09 -19.13 -0.85
CA SER A 30 4.52 -17.78 -0.48
C SER A 30 5.66 -17.88 0.53
N VAL A 31 6.77 -17.18 0.28
CA VAL A 31 7.91 -17.16 1.18
C VAL A 31 7.55 -16.25 2.37
N PRO A 32 7.65 -16.70 3.64
CA PRO A 32 7.18 -15.94 4.81
C PRO A 32 8.05 -14.73 5.17
N TRP A 33 8.87 -14.26 4.24
CA TRP A 33 9.80 -13.14 4.36
C TRP A 33 9.71 -12.22 3.12
N GLY A 34 8.59 -12.27 2.39
CA GLY A 34 8.28 -11.31 1.33
C GLY A 34 7.81 -9.97 1.91
N PRO A 35 7.87 -8.90 1.11
CA PRO A 35 7.24 -7.63 1.45
C PRO A 35 5.73 -7.84 1.69
N ASP A 36 5.12 -6.97 2.50
CA ASP A 36 3.67 -6.95 2.63
C ASP A 36 3.05 -6.50 1.29
N GLU A 37 1.96 -7.13 0.88
CA GLU A 37 1.31 -6.92 -0.42
C GLU A 37 -0.14 -6.41 -0.24
N GLY A 38 -0.68 -5.77 -1.27
CA GLY A 38 -2.06 -5.30 -1.28
C GLY A 38 -2.55 -4.91 -2.67
N GLU A 39 -3.78 -4.41 -2.74
CA GLU A 39 -4.41 -3.92 -3.96
C GLU A 39 -4.93 -2.49 -3.71
N VAL A 40 -4.66 -1.59 -4.66
CA VAL A 40 -5.19 -0.23 -4.68
C VAL A 40 -6.11 -0.08 -5.87
N ARG A 41 -7.36 0.34 -5.63
CA ARG A 41 -8.31 0.68 -6.69
C ARG A 41 -8.53 2.18 -6.70
N ILE A 42 -8.47 2.79 -7.88
CA ILE A 42 -8.75 4.21 -8.06
C ILE A 42 -10.09 4.35 -8.77
N LEU A 43 -11.00 5.09 -8.16
CA LEU A 43 -12.36 5.34 -8.60
C LEU A 43 -12.48 6.81 -9.03
N ASP A 44 -13.35 7.05 -10.01
CA ASP A 44 -13.73 8.41 -10.38
C ASP A 44 -14.37 9.15 -9.19
N ASP A 45 -14.12 10.45 -9.08
CA ASP A 45 -14.65 11.32 -8.01
C ASP A 45 -16.19 11.42 -7.99
N GLY A 46 -16.87 10.81 -8.96
CA GLY A 46 -18.32 10.73 -9.01
C GLY A 46 -18.97 12.08 -9.32
N SER A 47 -18.18 13.06 -9.76
CA SER A 47 -18.75 14.22 -10.41
C SER A 47 -19.25 13.77 -11.78
N ASP A 48 -20.57 13.57 -11.87
CA ASP A 48 -21.26 13.38 -13.14
C ASP A 48 -21.02 14.60 -14.03
N ASP A 49 -19.86 14.68 -14.69
CA ASP A 49 -19.73 15.41 -15.94
C ASP A 49 -20.62 14.64 -16.92
N ASP A 50 -21.88 15.04 -17.01
CA ASP A 50 -22.76 14.69 -18.12
C ASP A 50 -22.35 15.56 -19.32
N PRO A 51 -21.53 15.08 -20.28
CA PRO A 51 -21.23 15.85 -21.49
C PRO A 51 -22.44 15.92 -22.45
N SER A 52 -23.66 15.56 -22.02
CA SER A 52 -24.83 15.42 -22.88
C SER A 52 -25.90 16.49 -22.66
N ALA A 53 -25.53 17.72 -22.33
CA ALA A 53 -26.49 18.84 -22.23
C ALA A 53 -26.18 20.03 -23.16
N ASP A 54 -25.53 19.82 -24.31
CA ASP A 54 -25.48 20.81 -25.39
C ASP A 54 -26.20 20.30 -26.65
N ALA A 55 -27.48 20.00 -26.49
CA ALA A 55 -28.41 19.93 -27.63
C ALA A 55 -28.87 21.37 -27.96
N ASP A 56 -28.22 21.94 -28.97
CA ASP A 56 -28.58 23.18 -29.67
C ASP A 56 -30.09 23.20 -30.05
N PRO A 57 -30.93 24.10 -29.50
CA PRO A 57 -32.33 24.17 -29.89
C PRO A 57 -32.53 25.16 -31.04
N GLU A 58 -32.40 24.70 -32.28
CA GLU A 58 -32.94 25.44 -33.42
C GLU A 58 -34.47 25.26 -33.52
N SER A 59 -35.17 26.38 -33.31
CA SER A 59 -36.38 26.83 -34.03
C SER A 59 -37.73 26.10 -33.85
N GLY A 60 -38.71 26.80 -33.24
CA GLY A 60 -40.13 26.51 -33.47
C GLY A 60 -41.13 27.30 -32.62
N ASN A 61 -41.48 28.51 -33.06
CA ASN A 61 -42.53 29.38 -32.50
C ASN A 61 -43.94 28.75 -32.57
N GLY A 62 -44.66 28.69 -31.45
CA GLY A 62 -46.07 28.28 -31.38
C GLY A 62 -46.74 28.67 -30.06
N THR A 63 -47.61 29.69 -30.12
CA THR A 63 -48.32 30.36 -29.03
C THR A 63 -49.53 29.57 -28.47
N ALA A 64 -49.71 29.66 -27.13
CA ALA A 64 -50.95 29.81 -26.34
C ALA A 64 -51.34 28.71 -25.33
N ALA A 65 -51.25 29.12 -24.06
CA ALA A 65 -52.30 29.16 -23.01
C ALA A 65 -52.70 27.91 -22.19
N ASP A 66 -52.81 28.24 -20.89
CA ASP A 66 -53.58 27.65 -19.80
C ASP A 66 -53.10 26.35 -19.12
N GLY A 67 -52.89 26.49 -17.80
CA GLY A 67 -53.62 25.65 -16.86
C GLY A 67 -52.80 24.73 -15.96
N GLU A 68 -52.88 25.04 -14.68
CA GLU A 68 -52.95 24.10 -13.56
C GLU A 68 -51.66 23.49 -12.96
N GLU A 69 -51.47 23.95 -11.73
CA GLU A 69 -50.71 23.40 -10.62
C GLU A 69 -50.85 21.87 -10.50
N THR A 70 -49.71 21.20 -10.31
CA THR A 70 -49.66 19.98 -9.51
C THR A 70 -48.50 20.04 -8.53
N ASN A 71 -48.89 19.98 -7.26
CA ASN A 71 -48.12 19.62 -6.08
C ASN A 71 -47.37 18.28 -6.29
N GLY A 72 -46.05 18.27 -6.10
CA GLY A 72 -45.21 17.07 -6.06
C GLY A 72 -43.95 17.42 -5.29
N SER A 73 -43.96 17.28 -3.97
CA SER A 73 -43.51 16.07 -3.26
C SER A 73 -41.99 15.90 -3.39
N ASP A 74 -41.31 16.40 -2.37
CA ASP A 74 -40.14 15.79 -1.73
C ASP A 74 -39.56 14.58 -2.49
N GLY A 75 -38.58 14.87 -3.34
CA GLY A 75 -37.67 13.90 -3.91
C GLY A 75 -36.30 14.05 -3.24
N SER A 76 -36.27 13.86 -1.91
CA SER A 76 -35.06 13.41 -1.23
C SER A 76 -34.70 12.05 -1.82
N THR A 77 -33.99 12.03 -2.95
CA THR A 77 -33.30 10.82 -3.38
C THR A 77 -32.09 10.68 -2.47
N ASN A 78 -32.33 9.96 -1.39
CA ASN A 78 -31.29 9.36 -0.59
C ASN A 78 -30.74 8.20 -1.43
N ASP A 79 -30.03 8.52 -2.52
CA ASP A 79 -29.28 7.57 -3.34
C ASP A 79 -27.99 7.25 -2.57
N SER A 80 -28.17 6.62 -1.41
CA SER A 80 -27.08 6.04 -0.62
C SER A 80 -27.14 4.53 -0.78
N ASP A 81 -27.08 4.04 -2.02
CA ASP A 81 -27.01 2.60 -2.33
C ASP A 81 -26.45 2.39 -3.76
N GLY A 82 -25.35 3.04 -4.11
CA GLY A 82 -24.71 2.92 -5.44
C GLY A 82 -23.19 2.87 -5.45
N ASP A 83 -22.55 2.68 -4.29
CA ASP A 83 -21.10 2.89 -4.19
C ASP A 83 -20.26 1.63 -4.49
N ALA A 84 -20.85 0.44 -4.43
CA ALA A 84 -20.10 -0.82 -4.56
C ALA A 84 -19.93 -1.32 -6.01
N ASP A 85 -20.47 -0.61 -7.01
CA ASP A 85 -20.52 -1.06 -8.40
C ASP A 85 -19.83 -0.09 -9.39
N ARG A 86 -19.13 0.95 -8.91
CA ARG A 86 -18.34 1.83 -9.80
C ARG A 86 -17.13 1.05 -10.35
N GLU A 87 -17.02 0.95 -11.67
CA GLU A 87 -15.86 0.32 -12.32
C GLU A 87 -14.63 1.21 -12.09
N PRO A 88 -13.52 0.67 -11.55
CA PRO A 88 -12.35 1.47 -11.24
C PRO A 88 -11.65 1.96 -12.50
N LYS A 89 -11.14 3.20 -12.46
CA LYS A 89 -10.24 3.76 -13.48
C LYS A 89 -8.97 2.93 -13.60
N ALA A 90 -8.49 2.44 -12.46
CA ALA A 90 -7.27 1.66 -12.35
C ALA A 90 -7.30 0.71 -11.16
N VAL A 91 -6.62 -0.42 -11.32
CA VAL A 91 -6.31 -1.38 -10.25
C VAL A 91 -4.80 -1.61 -10.27
N VAL A 92 -4.18 -1.50 -9.10
CA VAL A 92 -2.73 -1.59 -8.92
C VAL A 92 -2.45 -2.61 -7.82
N ASP A 93 -1.71 -3.67 -8.16
CA ASP A 93 -1.10 -4.57 -7.19
C ASP A 93 0.10 -3.85 -6.55
N VAL A 94 0.16 -3.77 -5.22
CA VAL A 94 1.17 -2.97 -4.52
C VAL A 94 2.02 -3.76 -3.55
N GLU A 95 3.33 -3.49 -3.58
CA GLU A 95 4.20 -3.73 -2.45
C GLU A 95 4.01 -2.62 -1.41
N VAL A 96 3.98 -2.97 -0.13
CA VAL A 96 3.67 -2.03 0.96
C VAL A 96 4.94 -1.65 1.71
N ALA A 97 5.17 -0.35 1.82
CA ALA A 97 6.24 0.24 2.64
C ALA A 97 5.63 0.95 3.85
N ASP A 98 5.55 0.27 5.00
CA ASP A 98 4.90 0.77 6.22
C ASP A 98 5.90 1.13 7.34
N ASP A 99 7.15 0.69 7.22
CA ASP A 99 8.24 1.05 8.14
C ASP A 99 9.21 2.09 7.55
N SER A 100 10.07 2.66 8.41
CA SER A 100 10.98 3.73 8.00
C SER A 100 12.07 3.31 7.02
N ASN A 101 12.55 2.07 7.12
CA ASN A 101 13.57 1.54 6.24
C ASN A 101 12.96 1.23 4.87
N GLU A 102 11.80 0.57 4.85
CA GLU A 102 11.07 0.28 3.61
C GLU A 102 10.74 1.57 2.87
N ARG A 103 10.20 2.58 3.57
CA ARG A 103 9.93 3.89 2.94
C ARG A 103 11.20 4.63 2.51
N TYR A 104 12.34 4.41 3.19
CA TYR A 104 13.60 5.03 2.80
C TYR A 104 14.20 4.35 1.56
N THR A 105 14.10 3.04 1.45
CA THR A 105 14.54 2.31 0.25
C THR A 105 13.60 2.58 -0.92
N GLY A 106 12.29 2.46 -0.71
CA GLY A 106 11.30 2.61 -1.77
C GLY A 106 11.62 1.73 -2.98
N LEU A 107 11.45 2.29 -4.17
CA LEU A 107 11.77 1.62 -5.43
C LEU A 107 13.26 1.64 -5.83
N SER A 108 14.17 2.22 -5.01
CA SER A 108 15.60 2.34 -5.38
C SER A 108 16.31 1.00 -5.59
N ASP A 109 15.84 -0.08 -4.97
CA ASP A 109 16.40 -1.43 -5.14
C ASP A 109 15.74 -2.22 -6.31
N HIS A 110 14.83 -1.59 -7.06
CA HIS A 110 14.14 -2.19 -8.19
C HIS A 110 14.80 -1.78 -9.52
N GLU A 111 14.92 -2.73 -10.46
CA GLU A 111 15.41 -2.43 -11.81
C GLU A 111 14.30 -1.90 -12.74
N SER A 112 13.04 -2.21 -12.42
CA SER A 112 11.86 -1.79 -13.19
C SER A 112 10.59 -2.03 -12.39
N LEU A 113 9.49 -1.41 -12.84
CA LEU A 113 8.14 -1.66 -12.32
C LEU A 113 7.22 -2.11 -13.46
N GLU A 114 6.56 -3.26 -13.29
CA GLU A 114 5.66 -3.82 -14.31
C GLU A 114 4.35 -3.03 -14.39
N PRO A 115 3.72 -2.91 -15.58
CA PRO A 115 2.40 -2.29 -15.70
C PRO A 115 1.39 -2.94 -14.76
N GLY A 116 0.58 -2.12 -14.07
CA GLY A 116 -0.39 -2.59 -13.08
C GLY A 116 0.20 -2.93 -11.71
N ASN A 117 1.52 -2.76 -11.52
CA ASN A 117 2.17 -2.91 -10.21
C ASN A 117 2.60 -1.54 -9.68
N GLY A 118 2.73 -1.42 -8.37
CA GLY A 118 3.14 -0.20 -7.70
C GLY A 118 3.75 -0.44 -6.32
N MET A 119 4.11 0.65 -5.67
CA MET A 119 4.50 0.64 -4.26
C MET A 119 3.64 1.63 -3.48
N LEU A 120 3.03 1.15 -2.39
CA LEU A 120 2.21 1.96 -1.50
C LEU A 120 2.97 2.25 -0.20
N PHE A 121 3.21 3.53 0.04
CA PHE A 121 3.84 4.00 1.26
C PHE A 121 2.78 4.44 2.26
N ILE A 122 2.81 3.88 3.47
CA ILE A 122 1.85 4.17 4.52
C ILE A 122 2.49 5.08 5.58
N HIS A 123 1.85 6.21 5.88
CA HIS A 123 2.25 7.11 6.97
C HIS A 123 1.23 7.09 8.11
N ASN A 124 1.74 7.25 9.34
CA ASN A 124 0.91 7.19 10.55
C ASN A 124 -0.17 8.28 10.62
N GLN A 125 0.08 9.42 9.97
CA GLN A 125 -0.82 10.57 9.93
C GLN A 125 -0.67 11.29 8.60
N GLU A 126 -1.72 12.00 8.19
CA GLU A 126 -1.66 12.90 7.05
C GLU A 126 -0.78 14.11 7.35
N GLN A 127 0.13 14.44 6.44
CA GLN A 127 1.07 15.55 6.56
C GLN A 127 1.58 15.98 5.18
N GLU A 128 2.36 17.07 5.14
CA GLU A 128 3.19 17.38 3.97
C GLU A 128 4.31 16.35 3.89
N LEU A 129 4.36 15.62 2.78
CA LEU A 129 5.36 14.62 2.49
C LEU A 129 6.24 15.11 1.34
N THR A 130 7.49 14.63 1.29
CA THR A 130 8.41 14.91 0.18
C THR A 130 9.14 13.64 -0.17
N TYR A 131 9.02 13.27 -1.45
CA TYR A 131 9.63 12.09 -2.04
C TYR A 131 10.77 12.52 -2.96
N VAL A 132 11.80 11.69 -3.04
CA VAL A 132 12.99 11.92 -3.86
C VAL A 132 13.25 10.73 -4.76
N MET A 133 13.80 10.98 -5.94
CA MET A 133 14.17 9.93 -6.90
C MET A 133 15.57 9.37 -6.62
N ARG A 134 15.94 9.21 -5.34
CA ARG A 134 17.28 8.82 -4.91
C ARG A 134 17.65 7.46 -5.50
N GLU A 135 18.79 7.40 -6.19
CA GLU A 135 19.36 6.16 -6.75
C GLU A 135 18.34 5.37 -7.61
N MET A 136 17.36 6.04 -8.21
CA MET A 136 16.35 5.40 -9.06
C MET A 136 16.87 5.14 -10.48
N ASP A 137 16.50 3.99 -11.05
CA ASP A 137 16.88 3.61 -12.43
C ASP A 137 15.80 3.91 -13.48
N PHE A 138 14.58 4.28 -13.06
CA PHE A 138 13.44 4.49 -13.94
C PHE A 138 12.52 5.63 -13.49
N ASP A 139 11.76 6.15 -14.45
CA ASP A 139 10.75 7.19 -14.23
C ASP A 139 9.49 6.59 -13.57
N ILE A 140 8.80 7.36 -12.72
CA ILE A 140 7.55 6.96 -12.06
C ILE A 140 6.54 8.11 -12.01
N ASP A 141 5.28 7.77 -11.77
CA ASP A 141 4.31 8.75 -11.26
C ASP A 141 4.23 8.60 -9.73
N ILE A 142 4.15 9.73 -9.02
CA ILE A 142 4.05 9.80 -7.57
C ILE A 142 2.70 10.42 -7.21
N ILE A 143 1.82 9.65 -6.58
CA ILE A 143 0.44 10.00 -6.31
C ILE A 143 0.25 10.14 -4.79
N PHE A 144 -0.08 11.35 -4.33
CA PHE A 144 -0.33 11.64 -2.91
C PHE A 144 -1.82 11.50 -2.61
N ILE A 145 -2.14 10.80 -1.51
CA ILE A 145 -3.52 10.46 -1.13
C ILE A 145 -3.74 10.90 0.33
N ASN A 146 -4.78 11.69 0.58
CA ASN A 146 -5.09 12.22 1.93
C ASN A 146 -5.76 11.18 2.84
N ALA A 147 -6.04 11.52 4.11
CA ALA A 147 -6.65 10.60 5.07
C ALA A 147 -8.09 10.18 4.71
N ASP A 148 -8.79 10.98 3.92
CA ASP A 148 -10.14 10.73 3.41
C ASP A 148 -10.12 9.85 2.13
N ARG A 149 -8.92 9.41 1.72
CA ARG A 149 -8.67 8.56 0.55
C ARG A 149 -8.95 9.23 -0.79
N GLU A 150 -8.68 10.52 -0.88
CA GLU A 150 -8.75 11.29 -2.13
C GLU A 150 -7.34 11.63 -2.61
N ILE A 151 -7.12 11.56 -3.92
CA ILE A 151 -5.85 11.97 -4.55
C ILE A 151 -5.72 13.49 -4.45
N THR A 152 -4.65 13.97 -3.81
CA THR A 152 -4.40 15.40 -3.62
C THR A 152 -3.40 15.97 -4.61
N THR A 153 -2.48 15.15 -5.11
CA THR A 153 -1.39 15.60 -5.97
C THR A 153 -0.85 14.43 -6.78
N ILE A 154 -0.58 14.67 -8.07
CA ILE A 154 0.09 13.73 -8.96
C ILE A 154 1.33 14.42 -9.52
N HIS A 155 2.48 13.76 -9.40
CA HIS A 155 3.73 14.21 -10.03
C HIS A 155 4.23 13.17 -11.01
N HIS A 156 4.77 13.63 -12.14
CA HIS A 156 5.41 12.80 -13.15
C HIS A 156 6.92 12.91 -13.00
N ALA A 157 7.52 12.01 -12.21
CA ALA A 157 8.91 12.07 -11.81
C ALA A 157 9.83 11.37 -12.83
N ARG A 158 10.94 12.02 -13.16
CA ARG A 158 11.99 11.40 -13.99
C ARG A 158 13.05 10.73 -13.12
N ALA A 159 13.69 9.70 -13.66
CA ALA A 159 14.92 9.16 -13.11
C ALA A 159 16.04 10.22 -13.10
N PRO A 160 17.00 10.12 -12.16
CA PRO A 160 18.25 10.88 -12.19
C PRO A 160 19.00 10.69 -13.51
N GLY A 161 19.67 11.76 -13.95
CA GLY A 161 20.60 11.69 -15.07
C GLY A 161 21.95 11.06 -14.67
N PRO A 162 22.87 10.85 -15.63
CA PRO A 162 24.16 10.17 -15.38
C PRO A 162 25.05 10.78 -14.29
N ASP A 163 24.87 12.07 -14.00
CA ASP A 163 25.66 12.84 -13.01
C ASP A 163 24.80 13.31 -11.82
N GLU A 164 23.62 12.71 -11.63
CA GLU A 164 22.67 13.02 -10.56
C GLU A 164 22.46 11.79 -9.69
N ASP A 165 22.38 11.97 -8.37
CA ASP A 165 22.03 10.90 -7.43
C ASP A 165 20.53 10.87 -7.09
N GLY A 166 19.76 11.85 -7.59
CA GLY A 166 18.32 11.97 -7.40
C GLY A 166 17.87 12.65 -6.10
N ASN A 167 18.78 12.99 -5.18
CA ASN A 167 18.40 13.63 -3.91
C ASN A 167 17.81 15.04 -4.09
N ASP A 168 18.18 15.74 -5.17
CA ASP A 168 17.67 17.07 -5.51
C ASP A 168 16.34 17.01 -6.30
N LEU A 169 15.87 15.82 -6.67
CA LEU A 169 14.61 15.62 -7.40
C LEU A 169 13.47 15.43 -6.40
N GLU A 170 13.05 16.53 -5.77
CA GLU A 170 12.04 16.54 -4.71
C GLU A 170 10.61 16.76 -5.26
N TYR A 171 9.68 15.92 -4.82
CA TYR A 171 8.26 16.00 -5.16
C TYR A 171 7.44 16.01 -3.87
N SER A 172 6.72 17.10 -3.62
CA SER A 172 5.97 17.30 -2.39
C SER A 172 4.46 17.27 -2.62
N GLY A 173 3.73 16.79 -1.62
CA GLY A 173 2.27 16.76 -1.61
C GLY A 173 1.73 16.45 -0.23
N ARG A 174 0.45 16.76 -0.02
CA ARG A 174 -0.25 16.47 1.24
C ARG A 174 -0.84 15.08 1.19
N GLY A 175 -0.38 14.18 2.05
CA GLY A 175 -0.84 12.80 2.03
C GLY A 175 -0.66 12.07 3.34
N LYS A 176 -1.49 11.04 3.52
CA LYS A 176 -1.28 9.95 4.48
C LYS A 176 -0.74 8.71 3.78
N TRP A 177 -1.08 8.53 2.51
CA TRP A 177 -0.55 7.49 1.65
C TRP A 177 0.12 8.13 0.43
N VAL A 178 1.11 7.42 -0.11
CA VAL A 178 1.73 7.76 -1.40
C VAL A 178 1.77 6.49 -2.23
N LEU A 179 1.27 6.55 -3.46
CA LEU A 179 1.31 5.46 -4.42
C LEU A 179 2.31 5.81 -5.53
N GLU A 180 3.31 4.96 -5.72
CA GLU A 180 4.25 5.05 -6.84
C GLU A 180 3.88 4.00 -7.90
N VAL A 181 3.74 4.44 -9.15
CA VAL A 181 3.36 3.60 -10.31
C VAL A 181 4.24 3.91 -11.52
N PRO A 182 4.25 3.08 -12.57
CA PRO A 182 5.05 3.36 -13.77
C PRO A 182 4.74 4.73 -14.34
N ARG A 183 5.76 5.39 -14.90
CA ARG A 183 5.62 6.72 -15.49
C ARG A 183 4.51 6.78 -16.54
N GLY A 184 3.63 7.77 -16.42
CA GLY A 184 2.52 8.00 -17.34
C GLY A 184 1.29 7.15 -17.08
N TYR A 185 1.33 6.23 -16.10
CA TYR A 185 0.20 5.38 -15.74
C TYR A 185 -1.04 6.21 -15.39
N ALA A 186 -0.87 7.33 -14.67
CA ALA A 186 -1.98 8.22 -14.35
C ALA A 186 -2.64 8.82 -15.61
N ASN A 187 -1.84 9.18 -16.62
CA ASN A 187 -2.37 9.70 -17.88
C ASN A 187 -3.05 8.61 -18.72
N GLU A 188 -2.51 7.40 -18.72
CA GLU A 188 -3.04 6.27 -19.50
C GLU A 188 -4.39 5.78 -18.97
N THR A 189 -4.59 5.86 -17.66
CA THR A 189 -5.80 5.40 -16.96
C THR A 189 -6.81 6.52 -16.67
N GLY A 190 -6.43 7.79 -16.89
CA GLY A 190 -7.29 8.93 -16.62
C GLY A 190 -7.45 9.24 -15.12
N ILE A 191 -6.45 8.87 -14.32
CA ILE A 191 -6.40 9.21 -12.89
C ILE A 191 -6.10 10.70 -12.74
N GLU A 192 -6.89 11.37 -11.90
CA GLU A 192 -6.83 12.81 -11.67
C GLU A 192 -6.85 13.15 -10.18
N VAL A 193 -6.50 14.39 -9.85
CA VAL A 193 -6.66 14.92 -8.48
C VAL A 193 -8.15 15.03 -8.17
N GLY A 194 -8.57 14.51 -7.02
CA GLY A 194 -9.98 14.39 -6.63
C GLY A 194 -10.51 12.95 -6.69
N ASP A 195 -9.86 12.06 -7.44
CA ASP A 195 -10.28 10.65 -7.52
C ASP A 195 -10.20 9.96 -6.14
N GLU A 196 -11.15 9.06 -5.92
CA GLU A 196 -11.26 8.27 -4.69
C GLU A 196 -10.37 7.02 -4.76
N VAL A 197 -9.81 6.61 -3.63
CA VAL A 197 -8.88 5.48 -3.55
C VAL A 197 -9.36 4.44 -2.54
N GLU A 198 -9.54 3.20 -3.00
CA GLU A 198 -9.73 2.06 -2.11
C GLU A 198 -8.40 1.32 -1.91
N ILE A 199 -8.11 0.95 -0.66
CA ILE A 199 -6.88 0.24 -0.29
C ILE A 199 -7.28 -1.03 0.45
N ASP A 200 -6.97 -2.18 -0.13
CA ASP A 200 -7.09 -3.51 0.46
C ASP A 200 -5.68 -4.05 0.75
N LEU A 201 -5.40 -4.39 2.01
CA LEU A 201 -4.07 -4.85 2.43
C LEU A 201 -4.14 -6.30 2.88
N GLU A 202 -3.33 -7.16 2.25
CA GLU A 202 -3.22 -8.55 2.64
C GLU A 202 -2.33 -8.66 3.90
N SER A 203 -2.96 -8.56 5.06
CA SER A 203 -2.21 -8.65 6.32
C SER A 203 -1.74 -10.09 6.57
N ASN A 204 -0.44 -10.35 6.40
CA ASN A 204 0.19 -11.64 6.70
C ASN A 204 0.41 -11.86 8.21
N GLN A 205 -0.56 -11.46 9.04
CA GLN A 205 -0.56 -11.80 10.45
C GLN A 205 -1.02 -13.25 10.62
N THR A 206 -0.04 -14.14 10.63
CA THR A 206 -0.12 -15.54 11.09
C THR A 206 -1.28 -15.73 12.08
N THR A 207 -2.36 -16.33 11.58
CA THR A 207 -3.41 -16.89 12.42
C THR A 207 -2.77 -18.03 13.22
N ILE A 208 -2.32 -17.73 14.45
CA ILE A 208 -2.13 -18.77 15.46
C ILE A 208 -3.53 -19.31 15.74
N THR A 209 -3.89 -20.35 14.99
CA THR A 209 -5.13 -21.08 15.17
C THR A 209 -5.17 -21.56 16.62
N SER A 210 -6.17 -21.04 17.33
CA SER A 210 -6.77 -21.62 18.52
C SER A 210 -7.09 -23.10 18.27
N ALA A 211 -6.11 -23.96 18.53
CA ALA A 211 -6.35 -25.37 18.78
C ALA A 211 -6.70 -25.51 20.27
N GLY A 212 -8.00 -25.39 20.56
CA GLY A 212 -8.53 -25.86 21.84
C GLY A 212 -8.32 -27.37 21.94
N SER A 213 -7.56 -27.80 22.94
CA SER A 213 -7.62 -29.15 23.48
C SER A 213 -7.38 -29.07 24.98
N GLY A 214 -8.29 -29.69 25.72
CA GLY A 214 -8.49 -29.49 27.14
C GLY A 214 -7.45 -30.13 28.06
N SER A 215 -7.75 -29.98 29.36
CA SER A 215 -7.11 -30.63 30.50
C SER A 215 -5.66 -30.25 30.80
N LEU A 216 -5.51 -29.22 31.64
CA LEU A 216 -4.36 -29.12 32.54
C LEU A 216 -4.78 -29.69 33.90
N GLU A 217 -4.71 -31.02 34.01
CA GLU A 217 -4.68 -31.69 35.31
C GLU A 217 -3.35 -31.39 36.00
N ARG A 218 -3.45 -30.91 37.23
CA ARG A 218 -2.34 -30.72 38.16
C ARG A 218 -1.77 -32.08 38.56
N VAL A 219 -0.46 -32.29 38.36
CA VAL A 219 0.33 -33.16 39.25
C VAL A 219 1.73 -32.58 39.45
N ALA A 220 2.12 -32.55 40.72
CA ALA A 220 3.31 -31.92 41.27
C ALA A 220 4.58 -32.78 41.12
N ALA A 221 5.75 -32.12 41.12
CA ALA A 221 6.95 -32.64 41.80
C ALA A 221 7.99 -31.52 42.02
N THR A 222 8.14 -31.16 43.29
CA THR A 222 9.31 -30.58 43.97
C THR A 222 10.67 -31.05 43.44
N VAL A 223 11.67 -30.15 43.36
CA VAL A 223 13.00 -30.25 44.01
C VAL A 223 13.87 -29.03 43.63
N ASP A 224 14.08 -28.15 44.62
CA ASP A 224 15.34 -27.55 45.10
C ASP A 224 16.53 -27.32 44.12
N ARG A 225 16.87 -26.04 43.87
CA ARG A 225 18.13 -25.39 44.31
C ARG A 225 18.34 -24.01 43.67
N GLU A 226 18.52 -23.00 44.54
CA GLU A 226 19.13 -21.70 44.20
C GLU A 226 20.59 -21.88 43.73
N PRO A 227 21.12 -20.91 42.96
CA PRO A 227 22.30 -20.23 43.47
C PRO A 227 22.21 -18.70 43.37
N THR A 228 22.63 -18.07 44.47
CA THR A 228 22.74 -16.64 44.71
C THR A 228 23.81 -15.99 43.81
N MET A 229 23.47 -14.82 43.23
CA MET A 229 24.43 -13.92 42.57
C MET A 229 24.82 -12.79 43.54
N PRO A 230 26.12 -12.47 43.69
CA PRO A 230 26.57 -11.45 44.62
C PRO A 230 26.38 -10.02 44.10
N THR A 231 25.91 -9.18 45.03
CA THR A 231 25.65 -7.74 44.94
C THR A 231 26.93 -6.92 44.69
N ALA A 232 26.87 -5.97 43.75
CA ALA A 232 27.86 -4.90 43.60
C ALA A 232 27.19 -3.51 43.71
N VAL A 233 27.17 -3.02 44.94
CA VAL A 233 27.40 -1.65 45.45
C VAL A 233 27.06 -0.45 44.54
N ASP A 234 25.94 0.18 44.92
CA ASP A 234 25.59 1.60 45.03
C ASP A 234 26.73 2.64 44.85
N ALA A 235 26.55 3.56 43.90
CA ALA A 235 27.27 4.84 43.85
C ALA A 235 26.32 5.97 44.29
N HIS A 236 26.41 6.33 45.58
CA HIS A 236 25.61 7.39 46.16
C HIS A 236 26.14 8.79 45.79
N ARG A 237 25.20 9.59 45.30
CA ARG A 237 25.23 11.03 45.06
C ARG A 237 25.39 11.79 46.38
N ILE A 238 26.31 12.76 46.49
CA ILE A 238 26.19 13.87 47.47
C ILE A 238 26.55 15.18 46.77
N SER A 239 25.68 16.16 46.99
CA SER A 239 25.70 17.52 46.45
C SER A 239 26.24 18.52 47.50
N ALA A 240 26.80 19.62 46.99
CA ALA A 240 26.73 21.00 47.51
C ALA A 240 27.67 21.53 48.62
N ARG A 241 28.12 22.77 48.35
CA ARG A 241 28.55 23.91 49.21
C ARG A 241 29.92 23.81 49.90
N ARG A 242 30.87 24.66 49.49
CA ARG A 242 31.01 26.06 49.93
C ARG A 242 31.95 26.82 49.02
#